data_AF-A0A1Q3QM32-F1
#
_entry.id   AF-A0A1Q3QM32-F1
#
_cell.length_a   1.000
_cell.length_b   1.000
_cell.length_c   1.000
_cell.angle_alpha   90.00
_cell.angle_beta   90.00
_cell.angle_gamma   90.00
#
_symmetry.space_group_name_H-M   'P 1'
#
loop_
_entity.id
_entity.type
_entity.pdbx_description
1 polymer ?
#
loop_
_entity_poly.entity_id
_entity_poly.type
_entity_poly.pdbx_seq_one_letter_code
_entity_poly.pdbx_strand_id
1 'polypeptide(L)'
;MATLIVDTGINLVGVFSVEENSYVPYRDDGIQTAIRLIQVADEVVTFNGNNYDLEKLGAFAGLVGDLPLNGVHSDMRSICWSDRIWGSDLPGTYYRHYTECPAFPDTHEGSTERDCYMTFKLWELWKQGTLKVIDGYSK
;
A
#
# COMPACT_ATOMS: atom_id res chain seq x y z
N MET A 1 -9.95 -1.47 -15.09
CA MET A 1 -9.02 -2.08 -14.15
C MET A 1 -8.56 -0.96 -13.24
N ALA A 2 -8.89 -1.03 -11.95
CA ALA A 2 -8.54 -0.04 -10.94
C ALA A 2 -7.51 -0.66 -9.99
N THR A 3 -6.32 -0.08 -9.96
CA THR A 3 -5.22 -0.48 -9.09
C THR A 3 -5.01 0.61 -8.05
N LEU A 4 -5.21 0.26 -6.78
CA LEU A 4 -5.09 1.21 -5.68
C LEU A 4 -3.91 0.85 -4.80
N ILE A 5 -3.01 1.81 -4.58
CA ILE A 5 -1.97 1.71 -3.54
C ILE A 5 -2.54 2.31 -2.27
N VAL A 6 -2.45 1.58 -1.17
CA VAL A 6 -3.12 1.91 0.09
C VAL A 6 -2.14 1.88 1.25
N ASP A 7 -2.25 2.87 2.12
CA ASP A 7 -1.59 2.96 3.43
C ASP A 7 -2.60 3.45 4.49
N THR A 8 -2.51 2.90 5.71
CA THR A 8 -3.48 3.19 6.79
C THR A 8 -2.85 3.89 8.00
N GLY A 9 -3.11 5.20 8.11
CA GLY A 9 -2.86 5.99 9.31
C GLY A 9 -3.87 5.71 10.44
N ILE A 10 -3.67 6.30 11.62
CA ILE A 10 -4.52 6.06 12.83
C ILE A 10 -6.01 6.35 12.56
N ASN A 11 -6.29 7.44 11.86
CA ASN A 11 -7.63 7.92 11.51
C ASN A 11 -7.67 8.43 10.06
N LEU A 12 -6.87 7.80 9.21
CA LEU A 12 -6.62 8.21 7.83
C LEU A 12 -6.43 6.96 6.96
N VAL A 13 -7.01 6.97 5.78
CA VAL A 13 -6.70 6.00 4.72
C VAL A 13 -6.15 6.78 3.53
N GLY A 14 -4.89 6.54 3.19
CA GLY A 14 -4.29 7.03 1.97
C GLY A 14 -4.63 6.11 0.81
N VAL A 15 -5.11 6.68 -0.29
CA VAL A 15 -5.34 5.93 -1.53
C VAL A 15 -4.67 6.65 -2.67
N PHE A 16 -3.75 5.98 -3.34
CA PHE A 16 -3.20 6.42 -4.62
C PHE A 16 -3.77 5.55 -5.74
N SER A 17 -4.45 6.20 -6.69
CA SER A 17 -4.94 5.56 -7.91
C SER A 17 -3.84 5.53 -8.95
N VAL A 18 -3.44 4.33 -9.40
CA VAL A 18 -2.42 4.17 -10.45
C VAL A 18 -2.92 4.74 -11.77
N GLU A 19 -4.18 4.48 -12.11
CA GLU A 19 -4.75 4.90 -13.38
C GLU A 19 -4.93 6.43 -13.46
N GLU A 20 -5.32 7.06 -12.35
CA GLU A 20 -5.50 8.52 -12.28
C GLU A 20 -4.22 9.26 -11.86
N ASN A 21 -3.15 8.52 -11.52
CA ASN A 21 -1.88 9.03 -11.01
C ASN A 21 -2.06 10.11 -9.92
N SER A 22 -2.94 9.84 -8.96
CA SER A 22 -3.34 10.81 -7.94
C SER A 22 -3.52 10.17 -6.57
N TYR A 23 -3.10 10.90 -5.54
CA TYR A 23 -3.27 10.55 -4.13
C TYR A 23 -4.46 11.31 -3.54
N VAL A 24 -5.28 10.62 -2.76
CA VAL A 24 -6.37 11.20 -1.98
C VAL A 24 -6.29 10.69 -0.54
N PRO A 25 -6.14 11.57 0.47
CA PRO A 25 -6.29 11.22 1.87
C PRO A 25 -7.77 11.21 2.27
N TYR A 26 -8.24 10.10 2.85
CA TYR A 26 -9.60 9.98 3.37
C TYR A 26 -9.61 9.96 4.90
N ARG A 27 -10.31 10.93 5.50
CA ARG A 27 -10.48 11.09 6.96
C ARG A 27 -11.93 10.99 7.36
N ASP A 28 -12.16 10.70 8.64
CA ASP A 28 -13.48 10.73 9.27
C ASP A 28 -14.53 9.97 8.44
N ASP A 29 -15.64 10.62 8.11
CA ASP A 29 -16.72 10.05 7.28
C ASP A 29 -16.26 9.67 5.86
N GLY A 30 -15.17 10.26 5.38
CA GLY A 30 -14.54 9.93 4.10
C GLY A 30 -13.92 8.52 4.07
N ILE A 31 -13.59 7.93 5.22
CA ILE A 31 -13.01 6.59 5.30
C ILE A 31 -13.98 5.54 4.72
N GLN A 32 -15.29 5.72 4.89
CA GLN A 32 -16.29 4.82 4.31
C GLN A 32 -16.30 4.86 2.78
N THR A 33 -15.97 6.01 2.19
CA THR A 33 -15.78 6.13 0.74
C THR A 33 -14.52 5.38 0.31
N ALA A 34 -13.40 5.54 1.02
CA ALA A 34 -12.17 4.82 0.75
C ALA A 34 -12.38 3.30 0.79
N ILE A 35 -13.04 2.80 1.84
CA ILE A 35 -13.35 1.36 1.99
C ILE A 35 -14.11 0.85 0.76
N ARG A 36 -15.17 1.54 0.34
CA ARG A 36 -15.97 1.11 -0.82
C ARG A 36 -15.13 1.05 -2.10
N LEU A 37 -14.25 2.03 -2.31
CA LEU A 37 -13.35 2.06 -3.47
C LEU A 37 -12.35 0.89 -3.42
N ILE A 38 -11.75 0.65 -2.25
CA ILE A 38 -10.79 -0.42 -2.01
C ILE A 38 -11.42 -1.80 -2.23
N GLN A 39 -12.62 -2.05 -1.70
CA GLN A 39 -13.28 -3.36 -1.83
C GLN A 39 -13.60 -3.74 -3.27
N VAL A 40 -13.88 -2.77 -4.14
CA VAL A 40 -14.25 -3.01 -5.55
C VAL A 40 -13.09 -2.83 -6.52
N ALA A 41 -11.90 -2.48 -6.04
CA ALA A 41 -10.70 -2.38 -6.87
C ALA A 41 -10.32 -3.75 -7.44
N ASP A 42 -9.76 -3.75 -8.65
CA ASP A 42 -9.28 -4.98 -9.29
C ASP A 42 -7.98 -5.47 -8.62
N GLU A 43 -7.14 -4.55 -8.16
CA GLU A 43 -5.93 -4.83 -7.38
C GLU A 43 -5.76 -3.78 -6.27
N VAL A 44 -5.54 -4.26 -5.04
CA VAL A 44 -5.18 -3.45 -3.87
C VAL A 44 -3.76 -3.77 -3.49
N VAL A 45 -2.90 -2.77 -3.48
CA VAL A 45 -1.47 -2.89 -3.22
C VAL A 45 -1.15 -2.21 -1.90
N THR A 46 -0.40 -2.88 -1.05
CA THR A 46 0.03 -2.36 0.26
C THR A 46 1.49 -2.72 0.50
N PHE A 47 2.10 -2.16 1.53
CA PHE A 47 3.35 -2.69 2.08
C PHE A 47 3.09 -3.22 3.48
N ASN A 48 3.15 -4.55 3.64
CA ASN A 48 2.81 -5.24 4.89
C ASN A 48 1.31 -5.17 5.27
N GLY A 49 0.43 -5.02 4.27
CA GLY A 49 -1.01 -4.93 4.52
C GLY A 49 -1.64 -6.21 5.06
N ASN A 50 -1.04 -7.38 4.81
CA ASN A 50 -1.49 -8.65 5.40
C ASN A 50 -1.38 -8.69 6.94
N ASN A 51 -0.52 -7.85 7.52
CA ASN A 51 -0.28 -7.81 8.96
C ASN A 51 -0.71 -6.49 9.60
N TYR A 52 -1.32 -5.58 8.83
CA TYR A 52 -1.69 -4.26 9.35
C TYR A 52 -2.87 -3.62 8.61
N ASP A 53 -2.68 -3.26 7.34
CA ASP A 53 -3.66 -2.42 6.63
C ASP A 53 -5.02 -3.09 6.48
N LEU A 54 -5.08 -4.38 6.15
CA LEU A 54 -6.35 -5.06 5.92
C LEU A 54 -7.18 -5.18 7.20
N GLU A 55 -6.56 -5.56 8.32
CA GLU A 55 -7.23 -5.62 9.63
C GLU A 55 -7.73 -4.23 10.05
N LYS A 56 -6.92 -3.20 9.85
CA LYS A 56 -7.26 -1.83 10.21
C LYS A 56 -8.40 -1.26 9.34
N LEU A 57 -8.39 -1.56 8.04
CA LEU A 57 -9.50 -1.25 7.14
C LEU A 57 -10.77 -2.00 7.54
N GLY A 58 -10.65 -3.26 7.97
CA GLY A 58 -11.76 -4.05 8.50
C GLY A 58 -12.35 -3.41 9.76
N ALA A 59 -11.50 -2.96 10.69
CA ALA A 59 -11.91 -2.22 11.87
C ALA A 59 -12.64 -0.90 11.50
N PHE A 60 -12.13 -0.14 10.53
CA PHE A 60 -12.83 1.05 10.02
C PHE A 60 -14.17 0.73 9.36
N ALA A 61 -14.33 -0.47 8.78
CA ALA A 61 -15.59 -0.96 8.24
C ALA A 61 -16.54 -1.53 9.32
N GLY A 62 -16.13 -1.55 10.59
CA GLY A 62 -16.91 -2.14 11.68
C GLY A 62 -16.90 -3.68 11.69
N LEU A 63 -15.90 -4.29 11.05
CA LEU A 63 -15.70 -5.74 10.97
C LEU A 63 -14.74 -6.22 12.06
N VAL A 64 -14.79 -7.53 12.33
CA VAL A 64 -13.76 -8.21 13.12
C VAL A 64 -12.86 -8.96 12.14
N GLY A 65 -11.60 -8.53 12.03
CA GLY A 65 -10.62 -9.08 11.09
C GLY A 65 -10.47 -8.24 9.82
N ASP A 66 -9.87 -8.83 8.79
CA ASP A 66 -9.48 -8.16 7.55
C ASP A 66 -10.67 -7.66 6.72
N LEU A 67 -10.46 -6.53 6.03
CA LEU A 67 -11.40 -6.04 5.02
C LEU A 67 -11.46 -7.04 3.84
N PRO A 68 -12.64 -7.59 3.50
CA PRO A 68 -12.78 -8.45 2.33
C PRO A 68 -12.66 -7.63 1.04
N LEU A 69 -11.82 -8.10 0.14
CA LEU A 69 -11.56 -7.49 -1.17
C LEU A 69 -12.17 -8.36 -2.28
N ASN A 70 -12.76 -7.73 -3.30
CA ASN A 70 -13.28 -8.45 -4.47
C ASN A 70 -12.17 -8.76 -5.48
N GLY A 71 -11.14 -7.92 -5.52
CA GLY A 71 -9.98 -8.06 -6.39
C GLY A 71 -8.80 -8.79 -5.75
N VAL A 72 -7.63 -8.63 -6.36
CA VAL A 72 -6.37 -9.21 -5.88
C VAL A 72 -5.75 -8.29 -4.84
N HIS A 73 -5.15 -8.87 -3.80
CA HIS A 73 -4.28 -8.15 -2.89
C HIS A 73 -2.81 -8.46 -3.19
N SER A 74 -2.01 -7.40 -3.35
CA SER A 74 -0.57 -7.46 -3.58
C SER A 74 0.16 -6.83 -2.40
N ASP A 75 0.70 -7.65 -1.50
CA ASP A 75 1.54 -7.20 -0.39
C ASP A 75 3.01 -7.10 -0.82
N MET A 76 3.49 -5.86 -0.98
CA MET A 76 4.85 -5.59 -1.46
C MET A 76 5.93 -6.02 -0.48
N ARG A 77 5.64 -6.12 0.84
CA ARG A 77 6.59 -6.66 1.81
C ARG A 77 6.83 -8.13 1.50
N SER A 78 5.76 -8.92 1.45
CA SER A 78 5.83 -10.35 1.15
C SER A 78 6.40 -10.63 -0.25
N ILE A 79 6.07 -9.80 -1.24
CA ILE A 79 6.64 -9.93 -2.60
C ILE A 79 8.15 -9.68 -2.60
N CYS A 80 8.65 -8.66 -1.90
CA CYS A 80 10.09 -8.33 -1.91
C CYS A 80 10.91 -9.27 -1.01
N TRP A 81 10.40 -9.59 0.17
CA TRP A 81 11.13 -10.26 1.25
C TRP A 81 10.66 -11.67 1.54
N SER A 82 9.59 -12.18 0.91
CA SER A 82 8.93 -13.43 1.30
C SER A 82 8.23 -13.36 2.64
N ASP A 83 7.37 -14.33 2.95
CA ASP A 83 6.75 -14.47 4.27
C ASP A 83 7.70 -15.10 5.30
N ARG A 84 8.84 -15.64 4.85
CA ARG A 84 9.79 -16.39 5.70
C ARG A 84 10.74 -15.48 6.47
N ILE A 85 11.09 -14.33 5.90
CA ILE A 85 11.95 -13.35 6.58
C ILE A 85 11.22 -12.01 6.71
N TRP A 86 11.50 -11.29 7.79
CA TRP A 86 10.82 -10.02 8.03
C TRP A 86 11.24 -8.92 7.06
N GLY A 87 12.52 -8.90 6.69
CA GLY A 87 13.08 -7.90 5.80
C GLY A 87 13.27 -6.52 6.44
N SER A 88 13.41 -5.50 5.60
CA SER A 88 13.47 -4.09 6.00
C SER A 88 12.08 -3.48 6.02
N ASP A 89 11.96 -2.35 6.70
CA ASP A 89 10.83 -1.42 6.55
C ASP A 89 10.67 -0.89 5.10
N LEU A 90 9.57 -0.17 4.86
CA LEU A 90 9.26 0.40 3.55
C LEU A 90 10.37 1.34 3.04
N PRO A 91 10.86 2.35 3.80
CA PRO A 91 11.96 3.19 3.35
C PRO A 91 13.23 2.39 3.04
N GLY A 92 13.65 1.50 3.93
CA GLY A 92 14.85 0.68 3.72
C GLY A 92 14.72 -0.31 2.57
N THR A 93 13.49 -0.72 2.21
CA THR A 93 13.22 -1.51 1.00
C THR A 93 13.29 -0.63 -0.24
N TYR A 94 12.61 0.52 -0.24
CA TYR A 94 12.62 1.50 -1.32
C TYR A 94 14.05 1.95 -1.69
N TYR A 95 14.87 2.28 -0.70
CA TYR A 95 16.24 2.76 -0.91
C TYR A 95 17.23 1.70 -1.43
N ARG A 96 16.78 0.44 -1.59
CA ARG A 96 17.56 -0.57 -2.31
C ARG A 96 17.47 -0.43 -3.84
N HIS A 97 16.50 0.32 -4.33
CA HIS A 97 16.25 0.53 -5.76
C HIS A 97 16.40 1.98 -6.18
N TYR A 98 16.08 2.91 -5.28
CA TYR A 98 16.16 4.34 -5.53
C TYR A 98 17.15 5.00 -4.57
N THR A 99 17.87 6.02 -5.05
CA THR A 99 18.80 6.80 -4.21
C THR A 99 18.14 8.02 -3.59
N GLU A 100 16.98 8.42 -4.12
CA GLU A 100 16.27 9.64 -3.75
C GLU A 100 14.78 9.37 -3.57
N CYS A 101 14.14 10.12 -2.68
CA CYS A 101 12.71 10.18 -2.52
C CYS A 101 12.30 11.67 -2.57
N PRO A 102 11.23 12.04 -3.29
CA PRO A 102 10.70 13.39 -3.24
C PRO A 102 10.41 13.84 -1.81
N ALA A 103 10.48 15.15 -1.57
CA ALA A 103 10.05 15.70 -0.29
C ALA A 103 8.52 15.66 -0.19
N PHE A 104 8.02 15.20 0.95
CA PHE A 104 6.60 15.25 1.31
C PHE A 104 6.44 16.15 2.54
N PRO A 105 5.27 16.79 2.73
CA PRO A 105 5.01 17.58 3.93
C PRO A 105 5.21 16.76 5.21
N ASP A 106 5.77 17.37 6.25
CA ASP A 106 5.87 16.77 7.58
C ASP A 106 4.51 16.85 8.30
N THR A 107 3.56 16.09 7.79
CA THR A 107 2.19 15.97 8.28
C THR A 107 1.77 14.51 8.27
N HIS A 108 0.66 14.19 8.94
CA HIS A 108 0.11 12.84 8.93
C HIS A 108 -0.23 12.39 7.50
N GLU A 109 -0.85 13.26 6.69
CA GLU A 109 -1.14 13.00 5.28
C GLU A 109 0.12 12.89 4.42
N GLY A 110 1.13 13.72 4.67
CA GLY A 110 2.37 13.68 3.91
C GLY A 110 3.18 12.41 4.17
N SER A 111 3.13 11.87 5.40
CA SER A 111 3.71 10.56 5.70
C SER A 111 3.00 9.44 4.94
N THR A 112 1.66 9.42 4.98
CA THR A 112 0.87 8.40 4.26
C THR A 112 0.98 8.55 2.74
N GLU A 113 1.09 9.78 2.23
CA GLU A 113 1.35 10.03 0.81
C GLU A 113 2.72 9.50 0.38
N ARG A 114 3.76 9.77 1.19
CA ARG A 114 5.11 9.23 0.97
C ARG A 114 5.09 7.70 0.94
N ASP A 115 4.38 7.08 1.88
CA ASP A 115 4.37 5.63 2.01
C ASP A 115 3.57 4.97 0.87
N CYS A 116 2.46 5.57 0.43
CA CYS A 116 1.79 5.23 -0.83
C CYS A 116 2.73 5.38 -2.04
N TYR A 117 3.48 6.48 -2.13
CA TYR A 117 4.43 6.72 -3.22
C TYR A 117 5.53 5.66 -3.26
N MET A 118 6.18 5.38 -2.13
CA MET A 118 7.25 4.37 -2.08
C MET A 118 6.71 2.99 -2.45
N THR A 119 5.52 2.63 -1.96
CA THR A 119 4.85 1.37 -2.29
C THR A 119 4.52 1.29 -3.78
N PHE A 120 3.99 2.36 -4.37
CA PHE A 120 3.73 2.48 -5.81
C PHE A 120 4.99 2.22 -6.64
N LYS A 121 6.12 2.85 -6.29
CA LYS A 121 7.38 2.68 -7.01
C LYS A 121 7.92 1.25 -6.92
N LEU A 122 7.80 0.59 -5.77
CA LEU A 122 8.17 -0.82 -5.62
C LEU A 122 7.27 -1.73 -6.46
N TRP A 123 5.97 -1.49 -6.46
CA TRP A 123 5.01 -2.23 -7.27
C TRP A 123 5.27 -2.06 -8.77
N GLU A 124 5.62 -0.84 -9.22
CA GLU A 124 5.95 -0.56 -10.61
C GLU A 124 7.17 -1.40 -11.07
N LEU A 125 8.24 -1.44 -10.26
CA LEU A 125 9.40 -2.29 -10.52
C LEU A 125 9.02 -3.77 -10.58
N TRP A 126 8.10 -4.22 -9.73
CA TRP A 126 7.65 -5.61 -9.73
C TRP A 126 6.89 -5.97 -11.01
N LYS A 127 5.96 -5.11 -11.44
CA LYS A 127 5.21 -5.33 -12.69
C LYS A 127 6.14 -5.33 -13.92
N GLN A 128 7.20 -4.52 -13.89
CA GLN A 128 8.24 -4.48 -14.92
C GLN A 128 9.26 -5.64 -14.84
N GLY A 129 9.24 -6.45 -13.78
CA GLY A 129 10.21 -7.53 -13.58
C GLY A 129 11.62 -7.05 -13.22
N THR A 130 11.77 -5.80 -12.80
CA THR A 130 13.04 -5.15 -12.43
C THR A 130 13.19 -4.97 -10.92
N LEU A 131 12.17 -5.33 -10.14
CA LEU A 131 12.28 -5.39 -8.68
C LEU A 131 13.34 -6.43 -8.30
N LYS A 132 14.40 -5.95 -7.64
CA LYS A 132 15.33 -6.80 -6.88
C LYS A 132 14.61 -7.47 -5.71
N VAL A 133 14.08 -8.66 -5.96
CA VAL A 133 13.54 -9.57 -4.94
C VAL A 133 14.70 -10.16 -4.15
N ILE A 134 14.59 -10.17 -2.82
CA ILE A 134 15.68 -10.61 -1.93
C ILE A 134 15.48 -12.07 -1.52
N ASP A 135 14.29 -12.40 -1.03
CA ASP A 135 13.90 -13.77 -0.67
C ASP A 135 12.46 -14.11 -1.13
N GLY A 136 11.71 -13.12 -1.63
CA GLY A 136 10.36 -13.32 -2.14
C GLY A 136 10.29 -14.08 -3.46
N TYR A 137 9.10 -14.12 -4.06
CA TYR A 137 8.88 -14.76 -5.35
C TYR A 137 8.98 -13.73 -6.48
N SER A 138 9.96 -13.90 -7.38
CA SER A 138 9.85 -13.34 -8.73
C SER A 138 8.86 -14.19 -9.53
N LYS A 139 8.10 -13.55 -10.44
CA LYS A 139 7.13 -14.20 -11.35
C LYS A 139 7.52 -15.60 -11.79
#